data_AF-A0A838FP36-F1
#
_entry.id   AF-A0A838FP36-F1
#
_cell.length_a   1.000
_cell.length_b   1.000
_cell.length_c   1.000
_cell.angle_alpha   90.00
_cell.angle_beta   90.00
_cell.angle_gamma   90.00
#
_symmetry.space_group_name_H-M   'P 1'
#
loop_
_entity.id
_entity.type
_entity.pdbx_description
1 polymer ?
#
loop_
_entity_poly.entity_id
_entity_poly.type
_entity_poly.pdbx_seq_one_letter_code
_entity_poly.pdbx_strand_id
1 'polypeptide(L)' 'FEFVDPLTPVPLDEAQPFDCSRTSFRHPKETKGQDYRATTEASSCCDGGNGSCC' A
#
# COMPACT_ATOMS: atom_id res chain seq x y z
N PHE A 1 7.82 8.45 -15.97
CA PHE A 1 7.86 8.10 -14.54
C PHE A 1 9.02 8.85 -13.93
N GLU A 2 8.82 9.46 -12.77
CA GLU A 2 9.84 10.25 -12.06
C GLU A 2 9.94 9.70 -10.64
N PHE A 3 11.18 9.54 -10.16
CA PHE A 3 11.42 9.16 -8.78
C PHE A 3 11.28 10.40 -7.91
N VAL A 4 10.34 10.38 -6.98
CA VAL A 4 10.10 11.48 -6.03
C VAL A 4 10.70 11.10 -4.69
N ASP A 5 11.58 11.94 -4.18
CA ASP A 5 12.16 11.76 -2.84
C ASP A 5 11.11 11.98 -1.74
N PRO A 6 11.22 11.28 -0.61
CA PRO A 6 10.32 11.49 0.51
C PRO A 6 10.50 12.89 1.11
N LEU A 7 9.40 13.52 1.53
CA LEU A 7 9.42 14.83 2.19
C LEU A 7 10.26 14.83 3.48
N THR A 8 10.30 13.68 4.16
CA THR A 8 11.13 13.44 5.34
C THR A 8 11.98 12.21 5.08
N PRO A 9 13.32 12.33 5.04
CA PRO A 9 14.20 11.18 4.85
C PRO A 9 14.17 10.27 6.08
N VAL A 10 14.19 8.96 5.84
CA VAL A 10 14.32 7.93 6.88
C VAL A 10 15.75 7.36 6.81
N PRO A 11 16.52 7.36 7.90
CA PRO A 11 17.85 6.74 7.93
C PRO A 11 17.78 5.25 7.56
N LEU A 12 18.79 4.75 6.84
CA LEU A 12 18.80 3.36 6.37
C LEU A 12 18.83 2.34 7.52
N ASP A 13 19.43 2.71 8.64
CA ASP A 13 19.48 1.90 9.86
C ASP A 13 18.12 1.86 10.59
N GLU A 14 17.24 2.84 10.36
CA GLU A 14 15.88 2.89 10.90
C GLU A 14 14.82 2.37 9.91
N ALA A 15 15.18 2.26 8.63
CA ALA A 15 14.29 1.81 7.57
C ALA A 15 13.88 0.34 7.77
N GLN A 16 12.63 0.11 8.17
CA GLN A 16 12.11 -1.23 8.34
C GLN A 16 11.76 -1.88 6.99
N PRO A 17 11.97 -3.20 6.83
CA PRO A 17 11.46 -3.93 5.68
C PRO A 17 9.96 -3.75 5.55
N PHE A 18 9.47 -3.69 4.31
CA PHE A 18 8.03 -3.70 4.07
C PHE A 18 7.44 -5.03 4.56
N ASP A 19 6.36 -4.96 5.35
CA ASP A 19 5.68 -6.15 5.87
C ASP A 19 4.83 -6.83 4.78
N CYS A 20 5.45 -7.76 4.05
CA CYS A 20 4.78 -8.60 3.04
C CYS A 20 3.97 -9.76 3.63
N SER A 21 3.86 -9.89 4.97
CA SER A 21 3.09 -11.00 5.57
C SER A 21 1.58 -10.91 5.31
N ARG A 22 1.09 -9.72 4.95
CA ARG A 22 -0.32 -9.45 4.66
C ARG A 22 -0.46 -9.01 3.21
N THR A 23 -1.08 -9.85 2.39
CA THR A 23 -1.44 -9.56 1.00
C THR A 23 -2.87 -9.06 0.84
N SER A 24 -3.63 -9.00 1.94
CA SER A 24 -5.00 -8.47 1.93
C SER A 24 -4.98 -6.97 1.71
N PHE A 25 -5.85 -6.46 0.83
CA PHE A 25 -6.09 -5.03 0.70
C PHE A 25 -6.41 -4.42 2.07
N ARG A 26 -5.60 -3.43 2.49
CA ARG A 26 -5.87 -2.66 3.72
C ARG A 26 -7.23 -2.00 3.59
N HIS A 27 -8.02 -2.03 4.65
CA HIS A 27 -9.31 -1.36 4.62
C HIS A 27 -9.05 0.15 4.40
N PRO A 28 -9.76 0.85 3.50
CA PRO A 28 -9.49 2.27 3.22
C PRO A 28 -9.46 3.13 4.49
N LYS A 29 -10.24 2.76 5.50
CA LYS A 29 -10.25 3.40 6.82
C LYS A 29 -8.96 3.27 7.62
N GLU A 30 -8.18 2.19 7.46
CA GLU A 30 -6.84 2.10 8.08
C GLU A 30 -5.89 3.14 7.50
N THR A 31 -5.92 3.33 6.18
CA THR A 31 -4.95 4.21 5.50
C THR A 31 -5.42 5.66 5.33
N LYS A 32 -6.73 5.91 5.35
CA LYS A 32 -7.35 7.21 5.03
C LYS A 32 -8.22 7.77 6.16
N GLY A 33 -8.28 7.05 7.30
CA GLY A 33 -9.03 7.45 8.49
C GLY A 33 -10.45 6.87 8.56
N GLN A 34 -10.99 6.79 9.77
CA GLN A 34 -12.28 6.15 10.06
C GLN A 34 -13.47 6.82 9.37
N ASP A 35 -13.35 8.11 9.06
CA ASP A 35 -14.35 8.93 8.38
C ASP A 35 -14.28 8.81 6.85
N TYR A 36 -13.42 7.96 6.30
CA TYR A 36 -13.37 7.72 4.86
C TYR A 36 -14.64 7.00 4.38
N ARG A 37 -15.45 7.70 3.56
CA ARG A 37 -16.73 7.22 3.02
C ARG A 37 -16.82 7.21 1.48
N ALA A 38 -15.74 7.50 0.77
CA ALA A 38 -15.77 7.50 -0.69
C ALA A 38 -16.01 6.06 -1.21
N THR A 39 -17.09 5.87 -1.98
CA THR A 39 -17.45 4.61 -2.61
C THR A 39 -16.86 4.57 -4.02
N THR A 40 -15.59 4.22 -4.12
CA THR A 40 -14.93 3.92 -5.41
C THR A 40 -14.91 2.42 -5.62
N GLU A 41 -15.09 1.97 -6.85
CA GLU A 41 -15.02 0.53 -7.15
C GLU A 41 -13.63 0.00 -6.76
N ALA A 42 -13.59 -1.17 -6.13
CA ALA A 42 -12.33 -1.83 -5.83
C ALA A 42 -11.69 -2.25 -7.15
N SER A 43 -10.50 -1.72 -7.45
CA SER A 43 -9.74 -2.10 -8.63
C SER A 43 -9.44 -3.60 -8.58
N SER A 44 -9.69 -4.33 -9.67
CA SER A 44 -9.31 -5.73 -9.86
C SER A 44 -7.79 -5.84 -10.06
N CYS A 45 -7.00 -5.55 -9.02
CA CYS A 45 -5.53 -5.61 -9.12
C CYS A 45 -5.03 -7.08 -9.17
N CYS A 46 -5.86 -8.04 -8.76
CA CYS A 46 -5.49 -9.46 -8.68
C CYS A 46 -6.36 -10.33 -9.59
N ASP A 47 -6.31 -10.09 -10.90
CA ASP A 47 -6.80 -11.06 -11.89
C ASP A 47 -5.80 -12.23 -12.01
N GLY A 48 -5.82 -13.13 -11.03
CA GLY A 48 -5.55 -14.57 -11.13
C GLY A 48 -4.45 -15.10 -12.06
N GLY A 49 -3.43 -14.32 -12.41
CA GLY A 49 -2.49 -14.63 -13.47
C GLY A 49 -1.05 -14.59 -12.95
N ASN A 50 -0.63 -15.67 -12.30
CA ASN A 50 0.76 -15.99 -11.99
C ASN A 50 1.37 -15.35 -10.70
N GLY A 51 0.61 -15.37 -9.60
CA GLY A 51 1.16 -15.78 -8.30
C GLY A 51 2.26 -14.94 -7.63
N SER A 52 2.54 -13.71 -8.06
CA SER A 52 3.47 -12.82 -7.35
C SER A 52 2.93 -11.39 -7.32
N CYS A 53 1.99 -11.16 -6.41
CA CYS A 53 1.75 -9.81 -5.90
C CYS A 53 2.13 -9.85 -4.42
N CYS A 54 3.33 -9.35 -4.14
CA CYS A 54 3.76 -8.97 -2.81
C CYS A 54 2.98 -7.73 -2.35
#